data_AF-A0A2A2KZ80-F1
#
_entry.id   AF-A0A2A2KZ80-F1
#
_cell.length_a   1.000
_cell.length_b   1.000
_cell.length_c   1.000
_cell.angle_alpha   90.00
_cell.angle_beta   90.00
_cell.angle_gamma   90.00
#
_symmetry.space_group_name_H-M   'P 1'
#
loop_
_entity.id
_entity.type
_entity.pdbx_description
1 polymer ?
#
loop_
_entity_poly.entity_id
_entity_poly.type
_entity_poly.pdbx_seq_one_letter_code
_entity_poly.pdbx_strand_id
1 'polypeptide(L)'
;MPESEKDQVTSHRITRVKPTFWRQFRWLLWKNILVKKRQKVWLTIEVFGPITFFIILALIRTKDFTVIFPQCHYDSKALPSAGLLPFMHSMLCSISNECKLSPSTGDEMRYINNVTGKEDESLMVEFFHYSTLQLKWIGKHPRQFRRLMTEITDFSNITAELNMINFVMPKQFSQLFLNSSRAAHRSASSLKLSPDLTAKLLSASPQPEFFNQISHINYNTMNMLFGSSDETLPMMCSRSLFEKSLYFPNGIEISNQELNKLCKIKVNDWINVVMKLQGDTNNQASMLLLNGTSIPYSYLATKLLNLMRLQEQPLFKGIQKWSNIGMENIYVHILGGVNGKG
;
A
#
# COMPACT_ATOMS: atom_id res chain seq x y z
N MET A 1 -11.67 143.45 5.95
CA MET A 1 -11.52 143.24 4.50
C MET A 1 -10.20 143.87 4.07
N PRO A 2 -9.40 143.29 3.17
CA PRO A 2 -9.23 141.88 2.76
C PRO A 2 -7.74 141.44 2.92
N GLU A 3 -7.40 140.17 3.22
CA GLU A 3 -7.04 139.06 2.29
C GLU A 3 -5.52 138.94 2.06
N SER A 4 -4.84 138.06 2.81
CA SER A 4 -4.57 136.62 2.54
C SER A 4 -3.28 136.40 1.73
N GLU A 5 -2.18 136.21 2.45
CA GLU A 5 -0.90 135.70 1.97
C GLU A 5 -0.74 134.24 2.44
N LYS A 6 -0.60 133.28 1.50
CA LYS A 6 -0.12 131.92 1.80
C LYS A 6 0.69 131.34 0.63
N ASP A 7 1.91 130.97 0.97
CA ASP A 7 2.92 130.32 0.16
C ASP A 7 2.51 128.94 -0.38
N GLN A 8 2.90 128.64 -1.62
CA GLN A 8 2.83 127.31 -2.23
C GLN A 8 4.13 126.54 -2.02
N VAL A 9 4.09 125.45 -1.25
CA VAL A 9 5.12 124.42 -1.19
C VAL A 9 4.61 123.16 -1.90
N THR A 10 5.29 122.74 -2.97
CA THR A 10 4.93 121.59 -3.83
C THR A 10 5.37 120.26 -3.22
N SER A 11 4.40 119.42 -2.84
CA SER A 11 4.63 118.04 -2.40
C SER A 11 4.48 117.06 -3.58
N HIS A 12 5.58 116.46 -4.05
CA HIS A 12 5.54 115.42 -5.08
C HIS A 12 4.94 114.11 -4.54
N ARG A 13 3.67 113.86 -4.86
CA ARG A 13 2.97 112.60 -4.59
C ARG A 13 3.31 111.57 -5.66
N ILE A 14 4.14 110.58 -5.34
CA ILE A 14 4.42 109.42 -6.21
C ILE A 14 3.12 108.61 -6.34
N THR A 15 2.49 108.63 -7.51
CA THR A 15 1.31 107.82 -7.83
C THR A 15 1.74 106.38 -8.16
N ARG A 16 1.39 105.42 -7.29
CA ARG A 16 1.57 103.99 -7.59
C ARG A 16 0.54 103.53 -8.62
N VAL A 17 0.94 103.44 -9.89
CA VAL A 17 0.17 102.79 -10.94
C VAL A 17 -0.01 101.31 -10.59
N LYS A 18 -1.25 100.83 -10.46
CA LYS A 18 -1.52 99.40 -10.24
C LYS A 18 -1.24 98.64 -11.54
N PRO A 19 -0.28 97.70 -11.56
CA PRO A 19 0.03 96.94 -12.77
C PRO A 19 -1.16 96.05 -13.17
N THR A 20 -1.35 95.85 -14.48
CA THR A 20 -2.34 94.91 -15.03
C THR A 20 -2.15 93.50 -14.48
N PHE A 21 -3.25 92.75 -14.35
CA PHE A 21 -3.26 91.40 -13.76
C PHE A 21 -2.19 90.47 -14.35
N TRP A 22 -2.06 90.42 -15.69
CA TRP A 22 -1.05 89.63 -16.38
C TRP A 22 0.38 90.02 -16.02
N ARG A 23 0.64 91.32 -15.82
CA ARG A 23 1.95 91.82 -15.41
C ARG A 23 2.25 91.38 -13.98
N GLN A 24 1.28 91.45 -13.08
CA GLN A 24 1.41 90.94 -11.70
C GLN A 24 1.66 89.43 -11.66
N PHE A 25 0.89 88.65 -12.43
CA PHE A 25 1.05 87.20 -12.51
C PHE A 25 2.42 86.78 -13.05
N ARG A 26 2.90 87.44 -14.12
CA ARG A 26 4.24 87.20 -14.66
C ARG A 26 5.33 87.49 -13.64
N TRP A 27 5.21 88.58 -12.89
CA TRP A 27 6.16 88.93 -11.82
C TRP A 27 6.15 87.92 -10.67
N LEU A 28 4.96 87.40 -10.30
CA LEU A 28 4.83 86.35 -9.29
C LEU A 28 5.49 85.04 -9.73
N LEU A 29 5.23 84.59 -10.97
CA LEU A 29 5.89 83.40 -11.52
C LEU A 29 7.41 83.59 -11.61
N TRP A 30 7.87 84.75 -12.09
CA TRP A 30 9.29 85.08 -12.17
C TRP A 30 9.97 85.03 -10.79
N LYS A 31 9.31 85.57 -9.75
CA LYS A 31 9.79 85.49 -8.37
C LYS A 31 9.88 84.03 -7.89
N ASN A 32 8.85 83.23 -8.11
CA ASN A 32 8.84 81.82 -7.72
C ASN A 32 9.91 81.00 -8.45
N ILE A 33 10.10 81.23 -9.76
CA ILE A 33 11.14 80.59 -10.56
C ILE A 33 12.54 81.02 -10.09
N LEU A 34 12.75 82.31 -9.79
CA LEU A 34 14.03 82.79 -9.27
C LEU A 34 14.36 82.20 -7.90
N VAL A 35 13.38 82.08 -7.01
CA VAL A 35 13.56 81.47 -5.69
C VAL A 35 13.96 80.00 -5.84
N LYS A 36 13.25 79.22 -6.68
CA LYS A 36 13.62 77.84 -6.98
C LYS A 36 15.00 77.73 -7.64
N LYS A 37 15.37 78.65 -8.54
CA LYS A 37 16.68 78.67 -9.22
C LYS A 37 17.85 79.00 -8.27
N ARG A 38 17.62 79.80 -7.22
CA ARG A 38 18.63 80.12 -6.20
C ARG A 38 18.86 78.94 -5.24
N GLN A 39 17.85 78.10 -5.01
CA GLN A 39 17.91 76.93 -4.14
C GLN A 39 18.33 75.65 -4.91
N LYS A 40 19.53 75.69 -5.51
CA LYS A 40 20.04 74.63 -6.42
C LYS A 40 19.96 73.22 -5.84
N VAL A 41 20.24 73.06 -4.54
CA VAL A 41 20.23 71.75 -3.86
C VAL A 41 18.82 71.13 -3.84
N TRP A 42 17.80 71.92 -3.49
CA TRP A 42 16.43 71.41 -3.43
C TRP A 42 15.84 71.13 -4.80
N LEU A 43 16.14 71.96 -5.80
CA LEU A 43 15.73 71.70 -7.18
C LEU A 43 16.34 70.40 -7.71
N THR A 44 17.59 70.11 -7.34
CA THR A 44 18.25 68.85 -7.69
C THR A 44 17.52 67.67 -7.07
N ILE A 45 17.19 67.71 -5.78
CA ILE A 45 16.43 66.63 -5.11
C ILE A 45 15.02 66.47 -5.70
N GLU A 46 14.33 67.58 -6.00
CA GLU A 46 12.98 67.58 -6.60
C GLU A 46 12.96 66.91 -7.99
N VAL A 47 14.05 67.01 -8.76
CA VAL A 47 14.19 66.36 -10.08
C VAL A 47 14.75 64.94 -9.99
N PHE A 48 15.77 64.71 -9.16
CA PHE A 48 16.39 63.38 -9.02
C PHE A 48 15.50 62.41 -8.23
N GLY A 49 14.63 62.89 -7.34
CA GLY A 49 13.65 62.07 -6.62
C GLY A 49 12.78 61.21 -7.55
N PRO A 50 11.99 61.80 -8.47
CA PRO A 50 11.15 61.03 -9.39
C PRO A 50 11.98 60.14 -10.32
N ILE A 51 13.14 60.61 -10.80
CA ILE A 51 14.03 59.81 -11.66
C ILE A 51 14.49 58.54 -10.93
N THR A 52 14.94 58.68 -9.68
CA THR A 52 15.40 57.56 -8.85
C THR A 52 14.26 56.58 -8.58
N PHE A 53 13.05 57.09 -8.30
CA PHE A 53 11.86 56.27 -8.11
C PHE A 53 11.52 55.43 -9.35
N PHE A 54 11.57 56.04 -10.54
CA PHE A 54 11.35 55.32 -11.79
C PHE A 54 12.43 54.26 -12.05
N ILE A 55 13.69 54.56 -11.76
CA ILE A 55 14.80 53.60 -11.91
C ILE A 55 14.59 52.39 -10.99
N ILE A 56 14.21 52.61 -9.72
CA ILE A 56 13.93 51.53 -8.77
C ILE A 56 12.77 50.65 -9.25
N LEU A 57 11.67 51.26 -9.71
CA LEU A 57 10.54 50.51 -10.25
C LEU A 57 10.91 49.71 -11.50
N ALA A 58 11.72 50.27 -12.39
CA ALA A 58 12.23 49.57 -13.56
C ALA A 58 13.11 48.38 -13.17
N LEU A 59 14.01 48.54 -12.19
CA LEU A 59 14.84 47.45 -11.67
C LEU A 59 14.01 46.32 -11.06
N ILE A 60 12.95 46.65 -10.30
CA ILE A 60 12.03 45.65 -9.75
C ILE A 60 11.30 44.91 -10.88
N ARG A 61 10.90 45.61 -11.95
CA ARG A 61 10.27 44.97 -13.12
C ARG A 61 11.21 44.09 -13.92
N THR A 62 12.51 44.43 -14.01
CA THR A 62 13.50 43.56 -14.69
C THR A 62 13.78 42.26 -13.94
N LYS A 63 13.41 42.18 -12.65
CA LYS A 63 13.32 40.90 -11.94
C LYS A 63 12.00 40.27 -12.34
N ASP A 64 11.96 39.64 -13.53
CA ASP A 64 10.77 38.97 -14.04
C ASP A 64 10.30 37.89 -13.05
N PHE A 65 9.31 38.23 -12.22
CA PHE A 65 8.63 37.28 -11.33
C PHE A 65 7.58 36.44 -12.07
N THR A 66 7.58 36.46 -13.41
CA THR A 66 6.60 35.76 -14.22
C THR A 66 6.92 34.26 -14.26
N VAL A 67 6.37 33.52 -13.31
CA VAL A 67 6.31 32.05 -13.39
C VAL A 67 5.19 31.69 -14.36
N ILE A 68 5.55 31.16 -15.53
CA ILE A 68 4.60 30.66 -16.51
C ILE A 68 4.17 29.28 -16.04
N PHE A 69 2.93 29.17 -15.54
CA PHE A 69 2.33 27.88 -15.21
C PHE A 69 1.65 27.31 -16.46
N PRO A 70 1.94 26.05 -16.86
CA PRO A 70 1.18 25.39 -17.91
C PRO A 70 -0.28 25.23 -17.50
N GLN A 71 -1.16 24.99 -18.47
CA GLN A 71 -2.56 24.69 -18.17
C GLN A 71 -2.62 23.43 -17.29
N CYS A 72 -3.11 23.63 -16.07
CA CYS A 72 -3.15 22.62 -15.03
C CYS A 72 -4.57 22.08 -14.90
N HIS A 73 -4.72 20.76 -15.05
CA HIS A 73 -5.98 20.07 -14.86
C HIS A 73 -5.91 19.23 -13.58
N TYR A 74 -6.95 19.34 -12.78
CA TYR A 74 -7.14 18.55 -11.56
C TYR A 74 -8.25 17.54 -11.78
N ASP A 75 -8.12 16.36 -11.20
CA ASP A 75 -9.21 15.37 -11.24
C ASP A 75 -10.44 15.88 -10.48
N SER A 76 -11.63 15.57 -11.01
CA SER A 76 -12.88 15.89 -10.34
C SER A 76 -13.02 15.09 -9.03
N LYS A 77 -13.34 15.80 -7.95
CA LYS A 77 -13.57 15.19 -6.63
C LYS A 77 -15.04 15.00 -6.34
N ALA A 78 -15.42 13.77 -6.03
CA ALA A 78 -16.76 13.48 -5.54
C ALA A 78 -16.94 14.16 -4.17
N LEU A 79 -18.07 14.83 -3.98
CA LEU A 79 -18.48 15.35 -2.68
C LEU A 79 -19.11 14.21 -1.84
N PRO A 80 -19.14 14.31 -0.50
CA PRO A 80 -19.81 13.33 0.35
C PRO A 80 -21.29 13.09 -0.03
N SER A 81 -21.94 14.07 -0.67
CA SER A 81 -23.32 13.99 -1.18
C SER A 81 -23.49 13.06 -2.38
N ALA A 82 -22.43 12.80 -3.16
CA ALA A 82 -22.45 11.83 -4.26
C ALA A 82 -22.36 10.38 -3.77
N GLY A 83 -22.15 10.17 -2.46
CA GLY A 83 -21.98 8.89 -1.81
C GLY A 83 -20.62 8.76 -1.13
N LEU A 84 -20.56 8.04 -0.01
CA LEU A 84 -19.34 7.88 0.78
C LEU A 84 -18.24 7.11 0.02
N LEU A 85 -18.63 6.09 -0.75
CA LEU A 85 -17.69 5.29 -1.56
C LEU A 85 -16.99 6.11 -2.65
N PRO A 86 -17.70 6.81 -3.57
CA PRO A 86 -17.05 7.63 -4.58
C PRO A 86 -16.26 8.80 -3.97
N PHE A 87 -16.74 9.38 -2.85
CA PHE A 87 -16.00 10.39 -2.09
C PHE A 87 -14.65 9.86 -1.59
N MET A 88 -14.66 8.73 -0.89
CA MET A 88 -13.44 8.15 -0.32
C MET A 88 -12.48 7.67 -1.40
N HIS A 89 -13.00 7.03 -2.44
CA HIS A 89 -12.22 6.61 -3.60
C HIS A 89 -11.52 7.82 -4.22
N SER A 90 -12.27 8.88 -4.54
CA SER A 90 -11.72 10.09 -5.17
C SER A 90 -10.69 10.82 -4.29
N MET A 91 -10.94 10.91 -2.98
CA MET A 91 -10.00 11.51 -2.03
C MET A 91 -8.71 10.71 -1.86
N LEU A 92 -8.80 9.37 -1.85
CA LEU A 92 -7.64 8.49 -1.69
C LEU A 92 -6.83 8.37 -3.00
N CYS A 93 -7.48 8.42 -4.16
CA CYS A 93 -6.81 8.44 -5.48
C CYS A 93 -5.95 9.67 -5.68
N SER A 94 -6.45 10.84 -5.29
CA SER A 94 -5.83 12.13 -5.60
C SER A 94 -5.68 12.96 -4.34
N ILE A 95 -4.94 12.43 -3.36
CA ILE A 95 -4.71 13.15 -2.09
C ILE A 95 -3.71 14.30 -2.26
N SER A 96 -2.71 14.12 -3.13
CA SER A 96 -1.65 15.09 -3.42
C SER A 96 -2.10 16.23 -4.34
N ASN A 97 -3.28 16.13 -4.98
CA ASN A 97 -3.77 17.05 -6.01
C ASN A 97 -2.66 17.35 -7.04
N GLU A 98 -2.11 16.31 -7.66
CA GLU A 98 -1.08 16.49 -8.69
C GLU A 98 -1.64 17.20 -9.91
N CYS A 99 -0.85 18.13 -10.45
CA CYS A 99 -1.19 18.91 -11.61
C CYS A 99 -0.98 18.09 -12.89
N LYS A 100 -2.05 17.83 -13.66
CA LYS A 100 -1.97 17.12 -14.93
C LYS A 100 -1.98 18.10 -16.11
N LEU A 101 -1.21 17.77 -17.16
CA LEU A 101 -1.12 18.60 -18.38
C LEU A 101 -2.35 18.45 -19.28
N SER A 102 -3.05 17.31 -19.19
CA SER A 102 -4.26 17.01 -19.96
C SER A 102 -5.46 16.78 -19.02
N PRO A 103 -6.69 17.10 -19.45
CA PRO A 103 -7.88 16.77 -18.68
C PRO A 103 -7.96 15.26 -18.48
N SER A 104 -8.29 14.88 -17.25
CA SER A 104 -8.55 13.49 -16.89
C SER A 104 -10.01 13.17 -17.22
N THR A 105 -10.33 11.90 -17.47
CA THR A 105 -11.64 11.39 -17.95
C THR A 105 -12.83 11.71 -17.01
N GLY A 106 -12.61 12.47 -15.93
CA GLY A 106 -13.63 12.99 -15.02
C GLY A 106 -14.17 14.39 -15.33
N ASP A 107 -13.63 15.11 -16.33
CA ASP A 107 -14.11 16.44 -16.75
C ASP A 107 -15.23 16.38 -17.81
N GLU A 108 -15.34 15.25 -18.52
CA GLU A 108 -16.38 15.02 -19.51
C GLU A 108 -17.59 14.31 -18.87
N MET A 109 -18.76 14.97 -18.86
CA MET A 109 -20.04 14.39 -18.37
C MET A 109 -20.40 13.05 -19.00
N ARG A 110 -19.80 12.68 -20.14
CA ARG A 110 -20.07 11.46 -20.89
C ARG A 110 -19.52 10.19 -20.24
N TYR A 111 -18.50 10.31 -19.39
CA TYR A 111 -17.78 9.16 -18.81
C TYR A 111 -18.01 8.98 -17.30
N ILE A 112 -18.65 9.95 -16.65
CA ILE A 112 -19.04 9.86 -15.25
C ILE A 112 -20.14 8.78 -15.14
N ASN A 113 -19.79 7.62 -14.59
CA ASN A 113 -20.65 6.42 -14.45
C ASN A 113 -20.93 5.64 -15.75
N ASN A 114 -20.01 5.59 -16.71
CA ASN A 114 -20.22 4.70 -17.87
C ASN A 114 -20.03 3.22 -17.48
N VAL A 115 -21.14 2.56 -17.15
CA VAL A 115 -21.26 1.12 -16.80
C VAL A 115 -20.82 0.18 -17.94
N THR A 116 -20.53 0.70 -19.15
CA THR A 116 -20.25 -0.13 -20.33
C THR A 116 -18.77 -0.43 -20.57
N GLY A 117 -17.85 0.20 -19.85
CA GLY A 117 -16.42 -0.16 -19.88
C GLY A 117 -16.14 -1.26 -18.87
N LYS A 118 -15.77 -2.46 -19.33
CA LYS A 118 -15.17 -3.50 -18.48
C LYS A 118 -13.76 -3.08 -18.04
N GLU A 119 -13.66 -2.06 -17.20
CA GLU A 119 -12.41 -1.65 -16.57
C GLU A 119 -12.57 -1.83 -15.07
N ASP A 120 -11.82 -2.79 -14.56
CA ASP A 120 -11.62 -3.22 -13.17
C ASP A 120 -12.33 -2.35 -12.13
N GLU A 121 -13.49 -2.83 -11.65
CA GLU A 121 -14.11 -2.28 -10.45
C GLU A 121 -13.03 -2.16 -9.38
N SER A 122 -12.89 -0.95 -8.81
CA SER A 122 -11.91 -0.67 -7.76
C SER A 122 -11.94 -1.79 -6.72
N LEU A 123 -10.77 -2.30 -6.33
CA LEU A 123 -10.64 -3.34 -5.31
C LEU A 123 -11.46 -3.00 -4.06
N MET A 124 -11.59 -1.71 -3.75
CA MET A 124 -12.38 -1.19 -2.65
C MET A 124 -13.87 -1.48 -2.81
N VAL A 125 -14.43 -1.26 -4.01
CA VAL A 125 -15.84 -1.58 -4.31
C VAL A 125 -16.07 -3.08 -4.17
N GLU A 126 -15.16 -3.88 -4.72
CA GLU A 126 -15.23 -5.34 -4.60
C GLU A 126 -15.07 -5.81 -3.13
N PHE A 127 -14.16 -5.20 -2.37
CA PHE A 127 -13.98 -5.43 -0.94
C PHE A 127 -15.26 -5.15 -0.16
N PHE A 128 -15.88 -3.99 -0.38
CA PHE A 128 -17.12 -3.64 0.30
C PHE A 128 -18.26 -4.55 -0.12
N HIS A 129 -18.35 -4.92 -1.41
CA HIS A 129 -19.33 -5.88 -1.90
C HIS A 129 -19.22 -7.23 -1.16
N TYR A 130 -18.03 -7.86 -1.17
CA TYR A 130 -17.83 -9.14 -0.47
C TYR A 130 -17.96 -9.03 1.04
N SER A 131 -17.56 -7.90 1.64
CA SER A 131 -17.75 -7.65 3.07
C SER A 131 -19.24 -7.57 3.45
N THR A 132 -20.06 -6.92 2.63
CA THR A 132 -21.52 -6.88 2.86
C THR A 132 -22.16 -8.26 2.71
N LEU A 133 -21.71 -9.07 1.74
CA LEU A 133 -22.14 -10.46 1.60
C LEU A 133 -21.74 -11.30 2.82
N GLN A 134 -20.54 -11.08 3.35
CA GLN A 134 -20.07 -11.73 4.57
C GLN A 134 -20.96 -11.36 5.76
N LEU A 135 -21.24 -10.07 5.98
CA LEU A 135 -22.13 -9.62 7.05
C LEU A 135 -23.54 -10.18 6.91
N LYS A 136 -24.08 -10.23 5.68
CA LYS A 136 -25.37 -10.87 5.38
C LYS A 136 -25.36 -12.36 5.75
N TRP A 137 -24.28 -13.07 5.42
CA TRP A 137 -24.13 -14.49 5.77
C TRP A 137 -24.06 -14.69 7.29
N ILE A 138 -23.29 -13.85 8.00
CA ILE A 138 -23.16 -13.86 9.47
C ILE A 138 -24.53 -13.65 10.12
N GLY A 139 -25.30 -12.66 9.63
CA GLY A 139 -26.65 -12.39 10.12
C GLY A 139 -27.62 -13.56 9.90
N LYS A 140 -27.51 -14.27 8.77
CA LYS A 140 -28.35 -15.44 8.46
C LYS A 140 -27.94 -16.69 9.27
N HIS A 141 -26.66 -16.86 9.61
CA HIS A 141 -26.14 -18.06 10.28
C HIS A 141 -25.29 -17.75 11.54
N PRO A 142 -25.85 -17.08 12.56
CA PRO A 142 -25.07 -16.62 13.72
C PRO A 142 -24.44 -17.76 14.53
N ARG A 143 -25.12 -18.92 14.62
CA ARG A 143 -24.59 -20.11 15.31
C ARG A 143 -23.38 -20.71 14.59
N GLN A 144 -23.39 -20.73 13.26
CA GLN A 144 -22.29 -21.28 12.48
C GLN A 144 -21.08 -20.34 12.55
N PHE A 145 -21.30 -19.03 12.42
CA PHE A 145 -20.24 -18.04 12.60
C PHE A 145 -19.61 -18.11 13.99
N ARG A 146 -20.42 -18.22 15.05
CA ARG A 146 -19.90 -18.38 16.42
C ARG A 146 -19.02 -19.62 16.56
N ARG A 147 -19.42 -20.76 16.00
CA ARG A 147 -18.59 -21.98 16.00
C ARG A 147 -17.27 -21.74 15.28
N LEU A 148 -17.32 -21.15 14.10
CA LEU A 148 -16.12 -20.86 13.31
C LEU A 148 -15.19 -19.86 14.02
N MET A 149 -15.72 -18.84 14.69
CA MET A 149 -14.91 -17.95 15.53
C MET A 149 -14.32 -18.66 16.76
N THR A 150 -15.04 -19.57 17.40
CA THR A 150 -14.45 -20.37 18.50
C THR A 150 -13.32 -21.26 17.99
N GLU A 151 -13.43 -21.80 16.77
CA GLU A 151 -12.33 -22.56 16.15
C GLU A 151 -11.11 -21.68 15.84
N ILE A 152 -11.32 -20.43 15.40
CA ILE A 152 -10.23 -19.44 15.25
C ILE A 152 -9.58 -19.13 16.58
N THR A 153 -10.37 -18.90 17.63
CA THR A 153 -9.83 -18.61 18.97
C THR A 153 -9.03 -19.80 19.51
N ASP A 154 -9.53 -21.02 19.34
CA ASP A 154 -8.81 -22.23 19.75
C ASP A 154 -7.49 -22.37 18.98
N PHE A 155 -7.49 -22.10 17.67
CA PHE A 155 -6.26 -22.09 16.88
C PHE A 155 -5.28 -21.01 17.34
N SER A 156 -5.78 -19.82 17.67
CA SER A 156 -4.95 -18.75 18.23
C SER A 156 -4.31 -19.16 19.56
N ASN A 157 -5.04 -19.87 20.43
CA ASN A 157 -4.51 -20.39 21.68
C ASN A 157 -3.40 -21.43 21.44
N ILE A 158 -3.62 -22.37 20.51
CA ILE A 158 -2.59 -23.36 20.09
C ILE A 158 -1.35 -22.64 19.55
N THR A 159 -1.56 -21.64 18.69
CA THR A 159 -0.46 -20.87 18.08
C THR A 159 0.34 -20.10 19.14
N ALA A 160 -0.35 -19.59 20.17
CA ALA A 160 0.29 -18.93 21.30
C ALA A 160 1.10 -19.92 22.17
N GLU A 161 0.57 -21.11 22.45
CA GLU A 161 1.28 -22.18 23.18
C GLU A 161 2.54 -22.66 22.45
N LEU A 162 2.49 -22.72 21.11
CA LEU A 162 3.62 -23.15 20.29
C LEU A 162 4.76 -22.11 20.21
N ASN A 163 4.53 -20.87 20.62
CA ASN A 163 5.45 -19.74 20.51
C ASN A 163 6.13 -19.69 19.13
N MET A 164 5.34 -19.41 18.09
CA MET A 164 5.76 -19.43 16.68
C MET A 164 6.97 -18.55 16.35
N ILE A 165 7.29 -17.57 17.20
CA ILE A 165 8.45 -16.68 17.05
C ILE A 165 9.76 -17.45 17.30
N ASN A 166 9.73 -18.41 18.23
CA ASN A 166 10.88 -19.24 18.60
C ASN A 166 10.73 -20.67 18.07
N PHE A 167 9.91 -20.88 17.04
CA PHE A 167 9.69 -22.20 16.47
C PHE A 167 10.98 -22.72 15.81
N VAL A 168 11.67 -23.63 16.50
CA VAL A 168 12.81 -24.36 15.95
C VAL A 168 12.27 -25.67 15.38
N MET A 169 12.37 -25.82 14.06
CA MET A 169 12.06 -27.09 13.39
C MET A 169 12.86 -28.23 14.05
N PRO A 170 12.24 -29.39 14.29
CA PRO A 170 12.93 -30.51 14.89
C PRO A 170 14.09 -30.95 14.00
N LYS A 171 15.22 -31.28 14.64
CA LYS A 171 16.44 -31.69 13.94
C LYS A 171 16.29 -33.06 13.27
N GLN A 172 15.26 -33.84 13.61
CA GLN A 172 14.97 -35.14 13.00
C GLN A 172 13.46 -35.36 12.96
N PHE A 173 12.95 -36.02 11.91
CA PHE A 173 11.52 -36.36 11.84
C PHE A 173 11.06 -37.29 12.97
N SER A 174 11.95 -38.07 13.57
CA SER A 174 11.68 -38.94 14.71
C SER A 174 11.18 -38.18 15.93
N GLN A 175 11.64 -36.93 16.10
CA GLN A 175 11.27 -36.04 17.20
C GLN A 175 9.87 -35.46 17.04
N LEU A 176 9.28 -35.54 15.85
CA LEU A 176 7.89 -35.14 15.64
C LEU A 176 6.92 -36.09 16.33
N PHE A 177 7.30 -37.34 16.62
CA PHE A 177 6.39 -38.35 17.16
C PHE A 177 6.84 -38.79 18.56
N LEU A 178 5.91 -38.90 19.52
CA LEU A 178 6.24 -39.44 20.85
C LEU A 178 6.78 -40.89 20.79
N ASN A 179 6.33 -41.67 19.79
CA ASN A 179 6.78 -43.05 19.58
C ASN A 179 7.15 -43.28 18.10
N SER A 180 8.40 -42.98 17.77
CA SER A 180 8.93 -43.04 16.40
C SER A 180 8.94 -44.45 15.81
N SER A 181 9.12 -45.52 16.60
CA SER A 181 9.15 -46.90 16.11
C SER A 181 7.76 -47.40 15.70
N ARG A 182 6.72 -47.10 16.48
CA ARG A 182 5.33 -47.40 16.10
C ARG A 182 4.88 -46.57 14.90
N ALA A 183 5.30 -45.30 14.83
CA ALA A 183 5.06 -44.46 13.66
C ALA A 183 5.74 -45.04 12.40
N ALA A 184 7.00 -45.49 12.53
CA ALA A 184 7.75 -46.14 11.44
C ALA A 184 7.02 -47.37 10.88
N HIS A 185 6.59 -48.29 11.76
CA HIS A 185 5.92 -49.52 11.33
C HIS A 185 4.58 -49.25 10.61
N ARG A 186 3.81 -48.26 11.06
CA ARG A 186 2.52 -47.90 10.45
C ARG A 186 2.66 -47.12 9.15
N SER A 187 3.65 -46.23 9.07
CA SER A 187 3.99 -45.55 7.82
C SER A 187 4.51 -46.54 6.78
N ALA A 188 5.34 -47.51 7.20
CA ALA A 188 5.87 -48.56 6.33
C ALA A 188 4.75 -49.42 5.72
N SER A 189 3.77 -49.85 6.53
CA SER A 189 2.65 -50.67 6.06
C SER A 189 1.72 -49.90 5.10
N SER A 190 1.59 -48.59 5.28
CA SER A 190 0.75 -47.74 4.41
C SER A 190 1.44 -47.38 3.09
N LEU A 191 2.75 -47.18 3.09
CA LEU A 191 3.55 -46.83 1.90
C LEU A 191 4.08 -48.04 1.13
N LYS A 192 3.81 -49.27 1.59
CA LYS A 192 4.42 -50.51 1.08
C LYS A 192 5.95 -50.45 1.09
N LEU A 193 6.53 -49.79 2.09
CA LEU A 193 7.98 -49.68 2.29
C LEU A 193 8.49 -50.71 3.30
N SER A 194 9.79 -50.99 3.27
CA SER A 194 10.44 -51.75 4.34
C SER A 194 10.39 -50.96 5.66
N PRO A 195 10.15 -51.59 6.82
CA PRO A 195 10.21 -50.92 8.12
C PRO A 195 11.58 -50.27 8.35
N ASP A 196 12.66 -50.88 7.88
CA ASP A 196 14.02 -50.34 8.02
C ASP A 196 14.21 -49.05 7.22
N LEU A 197 13.69 -48.99 5.99
CA LEU A 197 13.78 -47.78 5.16
C LEU A 197 12.96 -46.62 5.76
N THR A 198 11.80 -46.92 6.32
CA THR A 198 10.96 -45.93 7.00
C THR A 198 11.60 -45.43 8.29
N ALA A 199 12.26 -46.31 9.05
CA ALA A 199 13.02 -45.93 10.23
C ALA A 199 14.21 -45.03 9.89
N LYS A 200 14.94 -45.32 8.79
CA LYS A 200 15.98 -44.43 8.24
C LYS A 200 15.39 -43.06 7.87
N LEU A 201 14.25 -43.01 7.18
CA LEU A 201 13.62 -41.74 6.81
C LEU A 201 13.18 -40.91 8.03
N LEU A 202 12.70 -41.55 9.09
CA LEU A 202 12.35 -40.86 10.32
C LEU A 202 13.59 -40.32 11.05
N SER A 203 14.77 -40.93 10.92
CA SER A 203 16.00 -40.35 11.47
C SER A 203 16.56 -39.19 10.63
N ALA A 204 16.02 -38.95 9.43
CA ALA A 204 16.47 -37.86 8.57
C ALA A 204 16.17 -36.48 9.19
N SER A 205 17.08 -35.54 8.97
CA SER A 205 16.97 -34.12 9.27
C SER A 205 16.58 -33.36 8.01
N PRO A 206 15.47 -32.58 8.02
CA PRO A 206 15.17 -31.70 6.91
C PRO A 206 16.16 -30.53 6.83
N GLN A 207 16.56 -30.17 5.61
CA GLN A 207 17.36 -28.98 5.28
C GLN A 207 16.48 -27.87 4.71
N PRO A 208 16.94 -26.61 4.62
CA PRO A 208 16.14 -25.51 4.07
C PRO A 208 15.60 -25.80 2.66
N GLU A 209 16.38 -26.50 1.82
CA GLU A 209 15.99 -26.86 0.46
C GLU A 209 14.80 -27.84 0.42
N PHE A 210 14.60 -28.65 1.46
CA PHE A 210 13.40 -29.49 1.60
C PHE A 210 12.13 -28.63 1.61
N PHE A 211 12.12 -27.57 2.42
CA PHE A 211 10.97 -26.68 2.52
C PHE A 211 10.79 -25.83 1.27
N ASN A 212 11.90 -25.43 0.63
CA ASN A 212 11.88 -24.74 -0.66
C ASN A 212 11.19 -25.60 -1.75
N GLN A 213 11.62 -26.87 -1.89
CA GLN A 213 11.02 -27.81 -2.84
C GLN A 213 9.56 -28.10 -2.53
N ILE A 214 9.20 -28.23 -1.24
CA ILE A 214 7.79 -28.36 -0.86
C ILE A 214 7.01 -27.11 -1.26
N SER A 215 7.52 -25.90 -1.01
CA SER A 215 6.82 -24.66 -1.33
C SER A 215 6.58 -24.43 -2.83
N HIS A 216 7.43 -25.01 -3.69
CA HIS A 216 7.37 -24.88 -5.14
C HIS A 216 6.47 -25.90 -5.84
N ILE A 217 6.02 -26.94 -5.14
CA ILE A 217 5.00 -27.81 -5.71
C ILE A 217 3.77 -26.93 -5.92
N ASN A 218 3.32 -26.83 -7.18
CA ASN A 218 2.31 -25.86 -7.60
C ASN A 218 0.95 -26.24 -7.01
N TYR A 219 0.66 -25.68 -5.84
CA TYR A 219 -0.57 -25.88 -5.11
C TYR A 219 -1.54 -24.76 -5.44
N ASN A 220 -2.30 -24.91 -6.52
CA ASN A 220 -3.59 -24.24 -6.57
C ASN A 220 -4.31 -24.60 -5.27
N THR A 221 -4.68 -23.57 -4.50
CA THR A 221 -4.98 -23.56 -3.05
C THR A 221 -6.15 -24.46 -2.62
N MET A 222 -6.69 -25.26 -3.55
CA MET A 222 -7.78 -26.23 -3.40
C MET A 222 -7.33 -27.70 -3.37
N ASN A 223 -6.13 -28.04 -3.87
CA ASN A 223 -5.68 -29.44 -3.97
C ASN A 223 -5.12 -30.01 -2.66
N MET A 224 -4.84 -29.17 -1.66
CA MET A 224 -4.34 -29.61 -0.36
C MET A 224 -5.44 -30.26 0.50
N LEU A 225 -6.70 -29.86 0.30
CA LEU A 225 -7.83 -30.39 1.08
C LEU A 225 -8.58 -31.52 0.36
N PHE A 226 -8.57 -31.53 -0.98
CA PHE A 226 -9.21 -32.55 -1.81
C PHE A 226 -8.16 -33.23 -2.69
N GLY A 227 -7.37 -34.10 -2.06
CA GLY A 227 -6.23 -34.80 -2.65
C GLY A 227 -6.42 -35.18 -4.12
N SER A 228 -5.60 -34.60 -4.97
CA SER A 228 -5.40 -35.03 -6.35
C SER A 228 -4.15 -34.38 -6.94
N SER A 229 -3.01 -34.55 -6.28
CA SER A 229 -1.73 -34.51 -6.97
C SER A 229 -1.26 -35.96 -7.16
N ASP A 230 -1.38 -36.44 -8.39
CA ASP A 230 -0.79 -37.71 -8.84
C ASP A 230 0.73 -37.57 -9.07
N GLU A 231 1.28 -36.40 -8.77
CA GLU A 231 2.69 -36.09 -8.89
C GLU A 231 3.53 -36.76 -7.80
N THR A 232 4.75 -37.11 -8.17
CA THR A 232 5.78 -37.63 -7.27
C THR A 232 6.59 -36.47 -6.70
N LEU A 233 7.08 -36.60 -5.47
CA LEU A 233 7.95 -35.60 -4.87
C LEU A 233 9.27 -35.51 -5.65
N PRO A 234 9.61 -34.37 -6.29
CA PRO A 234 10.82 -34.26 -7.12
C PRO A 234 12.10 -34.48 -6.31
N MET A 235 12.09 -34.08 -5.04
CA MET A 235 13.19 -34.31 -4.09
C MET A 235 13.45 -35.79 -3.77
N MET A 236 12.46 -36.67 -3.96
CA MET A 236 12.60 -38.13 -3.74
C MET A 236 13.07 -38.89 -4.98
N CYS A 237 13.12 -38.22 -6.14
CA CYS A 237 13.44 -38.84 -7.44
C CYS A 237 14.85 -38.53 -7.94
N SER A 238 15.43 -37.40 -7.52
CA SER A 238 16.78 -36.98 -7.90
C SER A 238 17.73 -37.07 -6.72
N ARG A 239 18.87 -37.76 -6.89
CA ARG A 239 19.87 -37.92 -5.82
C ARG A 239 20.47 -36.59 -5.38
N SER A 240 20.73 -35.68 -6.31
CA SER A 240 21.31 -34.37 -6.00
C SER A 240 20.35 -33.47 -5.20
N LEU A 241 19.04 -33.58 -5.44
CA LEU A 241 18.01 -32.88 -4.68
C LEU A 241 17.75 -33.57 -3.34
N PHE A 242 17.81 -34.90 -3.30
CA PHE A 242 17.64 -35.70 -2.10
C PHE A 242 18.71 -35.38 -1.05
N GLU A 243 19.98 -35.37 -1.43
CA GLU A 243 21.11 -35.08 -0.53
C GLU A 243 21.12 -33.60 -0.06
N LYS A 244 20.56 -32.68 -0.85
CA LYS A 244 20.38 -31.27 -0.46
C LYS A 244 19.18 -31.04 0.45
N SER A 245 18.15 -31.88 0.34
CA SER A 245 16.90 -31.73 1.10
C SER A 245 16.93 -32.51 2.42
N LEU A 246 17.58 -33.67 2.46
CA LEU A 246 17.59 -34.55 3.63
C LEU A 246 19.02 -34.90 4.04
N TYR A 247 19.34 -34.65 5.31
CA TYR A 247 20.60 -35.04 5.94
C TYR A 247 20.38 -36.19 6.91
N PHE A 248 21.18 -37.26 6.81
CA PHE A 248 21.09 -38.40 7.73
C PHE A 248 22.21 -38.32 8.78
N PRO A 249 21.87 -38.18 10.08
CA PRO A 249 22.86 -38.31 11.14
C PRO A 249 23.38 -39.76 11.15
N ASN A 250 24.70 -39.93 11.29
CA ASN A 250 25.44 -41.20 11.34
C ASN A 250 25.84 -41.81 9.98
N GLY A 251 25.85 -41.04 8.87
CA GLY A 251 26.37 -41.51 7.59
C GLY A 251 25.55 -42.65 6.96
N ILE A 252 24.26 -42.73 7.30
CA ILE A 252 23.34 -43.69 6.70
C ILE A 252 23.13 -43.28 5.25
N GLU A 253 23.67 -44.07 4.32
CA GLU A 253 23.45 -43.89 2.90
C GLU A 253 22.21 -44.66 2.43
N ILE A 254 21.42 -44.02 1.58
CA ILE A 254 20.29 -44.63 0.90
C ILE A 254 20.76 -45.11 -0.48
N SER A 255 20.52 -46.39 -0.77
CA SER A 255 20.86 -46.98 -2.07
C SER A 255 19.99 -46.38 -3.17
N ASN A 256 20.50 -46.31 -4.41
CA ASN A 256 19.71 -45.89 -5.56
C ASN A 256 18.45 -46.76 -5.77
N GLN A 257 18.49 -48.02 -5.34
CA GLN A 257 17.32 -48.90 -5.37
C GLN A 257 16.26 -48.51 -4.33
N GLU A 258 16.69 -48.04 -3.16
CA GLU A 258 15.78 -47.51 -2.12
C GLU A 258 15.20 -46.17 -2.56
N LEU A 259 16.03 -45.28 -3.15
CA LEU A 259 15.58 -43.99 -3.69
C LEU A 259 14.54 -44.16 -4.80
N ASN A 260 14.73 -45.13 -5.71
CA ASN A 260 13.76 -45.47 -6.74
C ASN A 260 12.44 -46.02 -6.18
N LYS A 261 12.45 -46.65 -5.00
CA LYS A 261 11.22 -47.06 -4.31
C LYS A 261 10.50 -45.85 -3.72
N LEU A 262 11.22 -44.86 -3.22
CA LEU A 262 10.66 -43.62 -2.66
C LEU A 262 10.08 -42.70 -3.75
N CYS A 263 10.74 -42.60 -4.89
CA CYS A 263 10.25 -41.83 -6.04
C CYS A 263 8.88 -42.33 -6.56
N LYS A 264 8.57 -43.63 -6.42
CA LYS A 264 7.30 -44.21 -6.86
C LYS A 264 6.11 -43.83 -5.99
N ILE A 265 6.34 -43.20 -4.84
CA ILE A 265 5.30 -42.81 -3.91
C ILE A 265 4.72 -41.46 -4.34
N LYS A 266 3.42 -41.44 -4.59
CA LYS A 266 2.71 -40.22 -4.93
C LYS A 266 2.55 -39.30 -3.72
N VAL A 267 2.42 -38.01 -3.95
CA VAL A 267 2.10 -37.04 -2.88
C VAL A 267 0.82 -37.46 -2.14
N ASN A 268 -0.18 -37.99 -2.86
CA ASN A 268 -1.42 -38.49 -2.23
C ASN A 268 -1.17 -39.66 -1.27
N ASP A 269 -0.21 -40.55 -1.55
CA ASP A 269 0.12 -41.67 -0.67
C ASP A 269 0.82 -41.18 0.61
N TRP A 270 1.69 -40.18 0.51
CA TRP A 270 2.27 -39.48 1.66
C TRP A 270 1.20 -38.81 2.52
N ILE A 271 0.24 -38.13 1.90
CA ILE A 271 -0.90 -37.52 2.59
C ILE A 271 -1.75 -38.60 3.28
N ASN A 272 -2.04 -39.71 2.60
CA ASN A 272 -2.83 -40.81 3.17
C ASN A 272 -2.16 -41.44 4.41
N VAL A 273 -0.83 -41.49 4.47
CA VAL A 273 -0.10 -41.93 5.66
C VAL A 273 -0.31 -40.97 6.81
N VAL A 274 -0.11 -39.67 6.54
CA VAL A 274 -0.32 -38.61 7.51
C VAL A 274 -1.77 -38.67 8.03
N MET A 275 -2.76 -38.87 7.14
CA MET A 275 -4.17 -39.04 7.49
C MET A 275 -4.46 -40.34 8.27
N LYS A 276 -3.85 -41.47 7.91
CA LYS A 276 -4.01 -42.74 8.67
C LYS A 276 -3.39 -42.68 10.06
N LEU A 277 -2.32 -41.89 10.25
CA LEU A 277 -1.77 -41.60 11.57
C LEU A 277 -2.73 -40.75 12.42
N GLN A 278 -3.75 -40.08 11.84
CA GLN A 278 -4.78 -39.30 12.55
C GLN A 278 -5.88 -40.16 13.19
N GLY A 279 -6.23 -41.30 12.58
CA GLY A 279 -7.47 -42.02 12.88
C GLY A 279 -7.52 -42.78 14.21
N ASP A 280 -6.44 -42.74 15.00
CA ASP A 280 -6.28 -43.60 16.17
C ASP A 280 -5.93 -42.74 17.40
N THR A 281 -6.98 -42.26 18.07
CA THR A 281 -6.94 -41.32 19.21
C THR A 281 -6.32 -41.92 20.48
N ASN A 282 -6.14 -43.24 20.53
CA ASN A 282 -5.68 -43.97 21.71
C ASN A 282 -4.19 -44.31 21.71
N ASN A 283 -3.44 -43.87 20.69
CA ASN A 283 -2.05 -44.29 20.49
C ASN A 283 -1.08 -43.10 20.51
N GLN A 284 -0.04 -43.16 21.36
CA GLN A 284 1.03 -42.14 21.47
C GLN A 284 1.74 -41.82 20.13
N ALA A 285 1.64 -42.69 19.12
CA ALA A 285 2.17 -42.45 17.78
C ALA A 285 1.45 -41.31 17.02
N SER A 286 0.26 -40.88 17.47
CA SER A 286 -0.49 -39.77 16.89
C SER A 286 -0.29 -38.44 17.62
N MET A 287 0.58 -38.38 18.64
CA MET A 287 0.92 -37.14 19.33
C MET A 287 2.16 -36.51 18.71
N LEU A 288 2.02 -35.26 18.27
CA LEU A 288 3.12 -34.44 17.79
C LEU A 288 3.81 -33.75 18.95
N LEU A 289 5.15 -33.81 18.99
CA LEU A 289 5.94 -33.05 19.95
C LEU A 289 6.50 -31.80 19.26
N LEU A 290 5.91 -30.65 19.57
CA LEU A 290 6.29 -29.36 19.00
C LEU A 290 6.72 -28.45 20.15
N ASN A 291 8.00 -28.07 20.15
CA ASN A 291 8.57 -27.18 21.17
C ASN A 291 8.31 -27.63 22.63
N GLY A 292 8.40 -28.94 22.90
CA GLY A 292 8.15 -29.51 24.23
C GLY A 292 6.67 -29.69 24.60
N THR A 293 5.75 -29.20 23.78
CA THR A 293 4.30 -29.44 23.94
C THR A 293 3.88 -30.68 23.14
N SER A 294 3.12 -31.57 23.78
CA SER A 294 2.53 -32.73 23.11
C SER A 294 1.12 -32.38 22.66
N ILE A 295 0.90 -32.26 21.36
CA ILE A 295 -0.42 -31.96 20.78
C ILE A 295 -0.92 -33.21 20.03
N PRO A 296 -2.11 -33.72 20.33
CA PRO A 296 -2.68 -34.80 19.53
C PRO A 296 -2.88 -34.32 18.09
N TYR A 297 -2.35 -35.07 17.14
CA TYR A 297 -2.42 -34.73 15.73
C TYR A 297 -3.87 -34.67 15.23
N SER A 298 -4.74 -35.54 15.74
CA SER A 298 -6.19 -35.49 15.47
C SER A 298 -6.82 -34.18 15.89
N TYR A 299 -6.39 -33.60 17.02
CA TYR A 299 -6.88 -32.31 17.50
C TYR A 299 -6.39 -31.17 16.61
N LEU A 300 -5.10 -31.11 16.29
CA LEU A 300 -4.55 -30.10 15.39
C LEU A 300 -5.14 -30.18 13.97
N ALA A 301 -5.30 -31.39 13.43
CA ALA A 301 -5.87 -31.62 12.11
C ALA A 301 -7.36 -31.26 12.04
N THR A 302 -8.15 -31.59 13.07
CA THR A 302 -9.58 -31.21 13.10
C THR A 302 -9.76 -29.70 13.23
N LYS A 303 -8.93 -29.03 14.04
CA LYS A 303 -8.90 -27.55 14.11
C LYS A 303 -8.50 -26.92 12.78
N LEU A 304 -7.45 -27.40 12.13
CA LEU A 304 -7.05 -26.93 10.81
C LEU A 304 -8.14 -27.17 9.76
N LEU A 305 -8.78 -28.34 9.74
CA LEU A 305 -9.87 -28.64 8.82
C LEU A 305 -11.05 -27.68 9.01
N ASN A 306 -11.39 -27.36 10.26
CA ASN A 306 -12.43 -26.39 10.59
C ASN A 306 -12.06 -24.96 10.17
N LEU A 307 -10.79 -24.58 10.26
CA LEU A 307 -10.30 -23.30 9.73
C LEU A 307 -10.32 -23.26 8.21
N MET A 308 -10.04 -24.37 7.53
CA MET A 308 -10.07 -24.41 6.06
C MET A 308 -11.49 -24.16 5.52
N ARG A 309 -12.54 -24.42 6.31
CA ARG A 309 -13.92 -23.98 5.99
C ARG A 309 -14.09 -22.46 5.95
N LEU A 310 -13.13 -21.66 6.46
CA LEU A 310 -13.08 -20.21 6.25
C LEU A 310 -12.89 -19.86 4.78
N GLN A 311 -12.22 -20.72 4.00
CA GLN A 311 -12.00 -20.47 2.58
C GLN A 311 -13.31 -20.49 1.77
N GLU A 312 -14.35 -21.14 2.27
CA GLU A 312 -15.69 -21.15 1.65
C GLU A 312 -16.47 -19.84 1.87
N GLN A 313 -15.93 -18.92 2.67
CA GLN A 313 -16.59 -17.66 2.99
C GLN A 313 -16.48 -16.66 1.83
N PRO A 314 -17.53 -15.87 1.56
CA PRO A 314 -17.54 -14.93 0.44
C PRO A 314 -16.39 -13.91 0.50
N LEU A 315 -15.99 -13.46 1.70
CA LEU A 315 -14.83 -12.57 1.87
C LEU A 315 -13.53 -13.22 1.39
N PHE A 316 -13.33 -14.50 1.70
CA PHE A 316 -12.09 -15.21 1.36
C PHE A 316 -11.96 -15.45 -0.15
N LYS A 317 -13.08 -15.66 -0.84
CA LYS A 317 -13.13 -15.70 -2.30
C LYS A 317 -12.69 -14.37 -2.94
N GLY A 318 -13.08 -13.25 -2.33
CA GLY A 318 -12.59 -11.91 -2.71
C GLY A 318 -11.07 -11.78 -2.50
N ILE A 319 -10.58 -12.16 -1.32
CA ILE A 319 -9.14 -12.13 -1.00
C ILE A 319 -8.31 -12.99 -1.96
N GLN A 320 -8.78 -14.19 -2.32
CA GLN A 320 -8.09 -15.07 -3.26
C GLN A 320 -8.02 -14.44 -4.67
N LYS A 321 -9.07 -13.75 -5.11
CA LYS A 321 -9.06 -13.00 -6.36
C LYS A 321 -8.00 -11.89 -6.32
N TRP A 322 -7.85 -11.20 -5.19
CA TRP A 322 -6.84 -10.16 -4.99
C TRP A 322 -5.41 -10.71 -4.91
N SER A 323 -5.21 -11.89 -4.31
CA SER A 323 -3.91 -12.55 -4.23
C SER A 323 -3.33 -12.88 -5.61
N ASN A 324 -4.18 -13.09 -6.63
CA ASN A 324 -3.75 -13.35 -8.00
C ASN A 324 -3.34 -12.06 -8.73
N ILE A 325 -3.68 -10.89 -8.19
CA ILE A 325 -3.21 -9.58 -8.65
C ILE A 325 -1.87 -9.35 -7.94
N GLY A 326 -0.76 -9.57 -8.64
CA GLY A 326 0.58 -9.47 -8.07
C GLY A 326 0.80 -8.16 -7.28
N MET A 327 1.59 -8.24 -6.20
CA MET A 327 1.84 -7.16 -5.23
C MET A 327 2.33 -5.84 -5.86
N GLU A 328 2.88 -5.87 -7.07
CA GLU A 328 3.36 -4.68 -7.79
C GLU A 328 2.24 -3.78 -8.35
N ASN A 329 1.02 -4.30 -8.56
CA ASN A 329 -0.10 -3.51 -9.12
C ASN A 329 -1.19 -3.17 -8.09
N ILE A 330 -0.96 -3.46 -6.80
CA ILE A 330 -1.97 -3.30 -5.76
C ILE A 330 -2.39 -1.83 -5.59
N TYR A 331 -1.47 -0.86 -5.63
CA TYR A 331 -1.84 0.56 -5.48
C TYR A 331 -2.71 1.08 -6.63
N VAL A 332 -2.44 0.64 -7.86
CA VAL A 332 -3.22 1.02 -9.06
C VAL A 332 -4.60 0.35 -9.02
N HIS A 333 -4.70 -0.92 -8.63
CA HIS A 333 -5.98 -1.63 -8.56
C HIS A 333 -6.82 -1.30 -7.31
N ILE A 334 -6.22 -0.97 -6.15
CA ILE A 334 -6.97 -0.60 -4.93
C ILE A 334 -7.91 0.57 -5.22
N LEU A 335 -7.39 1.54 -5.95
CA LEU A 335 -8.01 2.82 -6.17
C LEU A 335 -8.63 2.94 -7.56
N GLY A 336 -8.70 1.87 -8.35
CA GLY A 336 -9.25 1.96 -9.71
C GLY A 336 -8.50 2.99 -10.56
N GLY A 337 -7.17 3.00 -10.45
CA GLY A 337 -6.31 3.79 -11.30
C GLY A 337 -6.47 3.31 -12.73
N VAL A 338 -7.21 4.09 -13.53
CA VAL A 338 -7.25 3.95 -14.97
C VAL A 338 -5.82 3.84 -15.45
N ASN A 339 -5.47 2.68 -16.01
CA ASN A 339 -4.28 2.54 -16.83
C ASN A 339 -4.43 3.52 -18.00
N GLY A 340 -3.88 4.72 -17.85
CA GLY A 340 -3.51 5.55 -18.99
C GLY A 340 -2.38 4.86 -19.74
N LYS A 341 -2.72 3.83 -20.52
CA LYS A 341 -1.89 3.41 -21.65
C LYS A 341 -2.47 4.08 -22.89
N GLY A 342 -1.77 5.12 -23.37
CA GLY A 342 -2.00 5.75 -24.66
C GLY A 342 -2.39 7.20 -24.55
#